data_AF-A0A928ZCB6-F1
#
_entry.id   AF-A0A928ZCB6-F1
#
_cell.length_a   1.000
_cell.length_b   1.000
_cell.length_c   1.000
_cell.angle_alpha   90.00
_cell.angle_beta   90.00
_cell.angle_gamma   90.00
#
_symmetry.space_group_name_H-M   'P 1'
#
loop_
_entity.id
_entity.type
_entity.pdbx_description
1 polymer ?
#
loop_
_entity_poly.entity_id
_entity_poly.type
_entity_poly.pdbx_seq_one_letter_code
_entity_poly.pdbx_strand_id
1 'polypeptide(L)'
;MPDLEKIATQLESSNSKDRLLALTSLREVAPEDAVPLIKKVLNDEILPVRSMAVFALGVKPTAECFPILVNLLESDDDYGIRADAAGALGYLNDIRAFEHLVRAFYEDTNWLVRFSAAVSLGNLQDIRAKELLMEALDSDEIILQQAAIAALGEIKAVESVDKILNFAASDDWLIRQRIAEALGNLDTEKSRSALRFLAKDMHPQVKEAAEISLRRLEQS
;
A
#
# COMPACT_ATOMS: atom_id res chain seq x y z
N MET A 1 26.77 -1.84 15.72
CA MET A 1 26.53 -1.83 14.26
C MET A 1 26.46 -3.28 13.82
N PRO A 2 25.49 -3.68 12.98
CA PRO A 2 25.41 -5.06 12.48
C PRO A 2 26.67 -5.41 11.68
N ASP A 3 27.12 -6.67 11.79
CA ASP A 3 28.27 -7.19 11.06
C ASP A 3 27.85 -7.57 9.62
N LEU A 4 28.27 -6.77 8.65
CA LEU A 4 27.87 -6.92 7.25
C LEU A 4 28.42 -8.21 6.61
N GLU A 5 29.61 -8.66 6.99
CA GLU A 5 30.20 -9.90 6.47
C GLU A 5 29.43 -11.12 6.98
N LYS A 6 29.04 -11.09 8.25
CA LYS A 6 28.19 -12.12 8.83
C LYS A 6 26.82 -12.15 8.17
N ILE A 7 26.18 -10.99 7.94
CA ILE A 7 24.88 -10.91 7.25
C ILE A 7 25.01 -11.44 5.83
N ALA A 8 26.04 -11.04 5.09
CA ALA A 8 26.30 -11.52 3.74
C ALA A 8 26.44 -13.05 3.69
N THR A 9 27.17 -13.64 4.64
CA THR A 9 27.34 -15.09 4.74
C THR A 9 26.01 -15.80 5.05
N GLN A 10 25.19 -15.23 5.94
CA GLN A 10 23.88 -15.80 6.28
C GLN A 10 22.88 -15.75 5.11
N LEU A 11 22.93 -14.71 4.28
CA LEU A 11 22.13 -14.61 3.05
C LEU A 11 22.46 -15.70 2.02
N GLU A 12 23.65 -16.30 2.10
CA GLU A 12 24.08 -17.39 1.21
C GLU A 12 23.86 -18.79 1.84
N SER A 13 23.27 -18.86 3.05
CA SER A 13 22.97 -20.13 3.71
C SER A 13 21.96 -20.95 2.91
N SER A 14 22.16 -22.27 2.87
CA SER A 14 21.18 -23.21 2.30
C SER A 14 19.86 -23.24 3.09
N ASN A 15 19.88 -22.81 4.36
CA ASN A 15 18.69 -22.70 5.19
C ASN A 15 18.02 -21.34 5.02
N SER A 16 16.79 -21.34 4.51
CA SER A 16 16.00 -20.12 4.28
C SER A 16 15.72 -19.32 5.56
N LYS A 17 15.68 -19.98 6.73
CA LYS A 17 15.53 -19.28 8.01
C LYS A 17 16.72 -18.37 8.31
N ASP A 18 17.93 -18.78 7.95
CA ASP A 18 19.13 -17.96 8.16
C ASP A 18 19.08 -16.73 7.25
N ARG A 19 18.64 -16.90 6.00
CA ARG A 19 18.47 -15.81 5.03
C ARG A 19 17.40 -14.81 5.49
N LEU A 20 16.28 -15.27 6.03
CA LEU A 20 15.24 -14.41 6.62
C LEU A 20 15.74 -13.63 7.83
N LEU A 21 16.51 -14.27 8.72
CA LEU A 21 17.13 -13.60 9.86
C LEU A 21 18.16 -12.54 9.42
N ALA A 22 18.91 -12.85 8.36
CA ALA A 22 19.85 -11.90 7.76
C ALA A 22 19.13 -10.68 7.18
N LEU A 23 18.06 -10.88 6.40
CA LEU A 23 17.19 -9.80 5.90
C LEU A 23 16.58 -8.98 7.05
N THR A 24 16.16 -9.63 8.14
CA THR A 24 15.64 -8.92 9.32
C THR A 24 16.69 -7.99 9.92
N SER A 25 17.94 -8.45 9.97
CA SER A 25 19.07 -7.71 10.53
C SER A 25 19.43 -6.45 9.72
N LEU A 26 19.10 -6.42 8.42
CA LEU A 26 19.31 -5.26 7.55
C LEU A 26 18.42 -4.06 7.91
N ARG A 27 17.41 -4.24 8.77
CA ARG A 27 16.60 -3.11 9.28
C ARG A 27 17.47 -2.05 9.98
N GLU A 28 18.50 -2.48 10.69
CA GLU A 28 19.42 -1.61 11.45
C GLU A 28 20.65 -1.18 10.63
N VAL A 29 20.67 -1.50 9.33
CA VAL A 29 21.75 -1.15 8.39
C VAL A 29 21.33 0.04 7.52
N ALA A 30 22.25 0.94 7.20
CA ALA A 30 21.98 2.07 6.31
C ALA A 30 21.56 1.58 4.91
N PRO A 31 20.67 2.29 4.19
CA PRO A 31 20.23 1.89 2.84
C PRO A 31 21.37 1.57 1.88
N GLU A 32 22.43 2.37 1.88
CA GLU A 32 23.58 2.25 1.00
C GLU A 32 24.36 0.93 1.19
N ASP A 33 24.39 0.43 2.42
CA ASP A 33 25.04 -0.84 2.77
C ASP A 33 24.07 -2.03 2.67
N ALA A 34 22.77 -1.80 2.91
CA ALA A 34 21.75 -2.83 2.92
C ALA A 34 21.34 -3.27 1.52
N VAL A 35 21.13 -2.34 0.58
CA VAL A 35 20.60 -2.65 -0.75
C VAL A 35 21.49 -3.63 -1.54
N PRO A 36 22.85 -3.51 -1.54
CA PRO A 36 23.72 -4.51 -2.17
C PRO A 36 23.51 -5.93 -1.62
N LEU A 37 23.20 -6.05 -0.33
CA LEU A 37 22.94 -7.35 0.33
C LEU A 37 21.53 -7.86 0.01
N ILE A 38 20.51 -7.00 0.03
CA ILE A 38 19.13 -7.35 -0.34
C ILE A 38 19.07 -7.93 -1.76
N LYS A 39 19.81 -7.32 -2.70
CA LYS A 39 19.85 -7.75 -4.11
C LYS A 39 20.30 -9.20 -4.30
N LYS A 40 21.09 -9.75 -3.37
CA LYS A 40 21.57 -11.14 -3.46
C LYS A 40 20.44 -12.18 -3.42
N VAL A 41 19.27 -11.83 -2.88
CA VAL A 41 18.17 -12.77 -2.61
C VAL A 41 16.84 -12.39 -3.29
N LEU A 42 16.86 -11.48 -4.26
CA LEU A 42 15.66 -11.11 -5.03
C LEU A 42 15.12 -12.26 -5.91
N ASN A 43 16.00 -13.19 -6.29
CA ASN A 43 15.68 -14.39 -7.08
C ASN A 43 15.74 -15.68 -6.23
N ASP A 44 15.59 -15.57 -4.91
CA ASP A 44 15.66 -16.71 -4.00
C ASP A 44 14.56 -17.75 -4.29
N GLU A 45 14.86 -19.04 -4.26
CA GLU A 45 13.85 -20.08 -4.54
C GLU A 45 12.66 -20.07 -3.55
N ILE A 46 12.85 -19.49 -2.36
CA ILE A 46 11.85 -19.41 -1.31
C ILE A 46 11.14 -18.06 -1.38
N LEU A 47 9.86 -18.08 -1.78
CA LEU A 47 9.01 -16.90 -1.92
C LEU A 47 9.02 -15.96 -0.69
N PRO A 48 8.94 -16.45 0.57
CA PRO A 48 9.09 -15.60 1.75
C PRO A 48 10.39 -14.78 1.80
N VAL A 49 11.52 -15.32 1.30
CA VAL A 49 12.79 -14.60 1.26
C VAL A 49 12.73 -13.49 0.21
N ARG A 50 12.22 -13.82 -0.99
CA ARG A 50 12.02 -12.83 -2.06
C ARG A 50 11.09 -11.71 -1.62
N SER A 51 9.92 -12.05 -1.08
CA SER A 51 8.93 -11.10 -0.57
C SER A 51 9.55 -10.12 0.45
N MET A 52 10.29 -10.66 1.43
CA MET A 52 10.97 -9.84 2.42
C MET A 52 12.07 -8.94 1.80
N ALA A 53 12.78 -9.43 0.79
CA ALA A 53 13.78 -8.65 0.08
C ALA A 53 13.15 -7.50 -0.72
N VAL A 54 12.06 -7.76 -1.45
CA VAL A 54 11.31 -6.75 -2.21
C VAL A 54 10.73 -5.67 -1.28
N PHE A 55 10.11 -6.08 -0.16
CA PHE A 55 9.66 -5.14 0.86
C PHE A 55 10.82 -4.30 1.41
N ALA A 56 11.97 -4.92 1.69
CA ALA A 56 13.14 -4.22 2.22
C ALA A 56 13.65 -3.13 1.28
N LEU A 57 13.58 -3.32 -0.05
CA LEU A 57 13.94 -2.27 -1.02
C LEU A 57 13.05 -1.02 -0.89
N GLY A 58 11.76 -1.19 -0.59
CA GLY A 58 10.82 -0.08 -0.41
C GLY A 58 11.09 0.76 0.84
N VAL A 59 11.64 0.15 1.90
CA VAL A 59 11.96 0.84 3.17
C VAL A 59 13.45 1.16 3.34
N LYS A 60 14.28 0.82 2.34
CA LYS A 60 15.70 1.17 2.23
C LYS A 60 15.93 1.92 0.91
N PRO A 61 15.40 3.15 0.79
CA PRO A 61 15.41 3.86 -0.48
C PRO A 61 16.84 4.22 -0.90
N THR A 62 17.25 3.72 -2.06
CA THR A 62 18.39 4.20 -2.85
C THR A 62 17.93 4.42 -4.28
N ALA A 63 18.72 5.15 -5.09
CA ALA A 63 18.34 5.46 -6.47
C ALA A 63 18.13 4.21 -7.35
N GLU A 64 18.77 3.09 -7.01
CA GLU A 64 18.63 1.82 -7.76
C GLU A 64 17.40 1.00 -7.36
N CYS A 65 16.76 1.26 -6.21
CA CYS A 65 15.56 0.52 -5.80
C CYS A 65 14.41 0.70 -6.80
N PHE A 66 14.22 1.91 -7.33
CA PHE A 66 13.14 2.22 -8.27
C PHE A 66 13.16 1.30 -9.52
N PRO A 67 14.22 1.26 -10.35
CA PRO A 67 14.23 0.41 -11.53
C PRO A 67 14.16 -1.08 -11.21
N ILE A 68 14.67 -1.53 -10.05
CA ILE A 68 14.56 -2.93 -9.61
C ILE A 68 13.10 -3.29 -9.34
N LEU A 69 12.39 -2.45 -8.56
CA LEU A 69 11.00 -2.70 -8.20
C LEU A 69 10.06 -2.59 -9.42
N VAL A 70 10.31 -1.66 -10.34
CA VAL A 70 9.56 -1.60 -11.62
C VAL A 70 9.74 -2.90 -12.41
N ASN A 71 10.97 -3.39 -12.54
CA ASN A 71 11.20 -4.65 -13.25
C ASN A 71 10.47 -5.83 -12.59
N LEU A 72 10.52 -5.93 -11.27
CA LEU A 72 9.80 -6.98 -10.53
C LEU A 72 8.27 -6.86 -10.73
N LEU A 73 7.71 -5.65 -10.67
CA LEU A 73 6.30 -5.43 -10.93
C LEU A 73 5.88 -5.85 -12.35
N GLU A 74 6.71 -5.62 -13.36
CA GLU A 74 6.34 -5.84 -14.76
C GLU A 74 6.66 -7.24 -15.29
N SER A 75 7.65 -7.94 -14.72
CA SER A 75 8.19 -9.17 -15.33
C SER A 75 8.29 -10.38 -14.41
N ASP A 76 7.95 -10.27 -13.12
CA ASP A 76 8.07 -11.42 -12.21
C ASP A 76 6.95 -12.45 -12.45
N ASP A 77 7.32 -13.73 -12.53
CA ASP A 77 6.36 -14.82 -12.75
C ASP A 77 5.38 -14.98 -11.58
N ASP A 78 5.84 -14.70 -10.35
CA ASP A 78 5.03 -14.84 -9.15
C ASP A 78 4.22 -13.57 -8.87
N TYR A 79 2.90 -13.69 -8.85
CA TYR A 79 2.01 -12.55 -8.61
C TYR A 79 2.17 -11.94 -7.21
N GLY A 80 2.63 -12.72 -6.22
CA GLY A 80 2.91 -12.23 -4.87
C GLY A 80 4.10 -11.28 -4.89
N ILE A 81 5.16 -11.62 -5.64
CA ILE A 81 6.32 -10.75 -5.81
C ILE A 81 5.99 -9.49 -6.60
N ARG A 82 5.15 -9.59 -7.64
CA ARG A 82 4.62 -8.40 -8.33
C ARG A 82 3.82 -7.50 -7.38
N ALA A 83 2.97 -8.07 -6.52
CA ALA A 83 2.19 -7.32 -5.55
C ALA A 83 3.07 -6.65 -4.47
N ASP A 84 4.11 -7.35 -4.00
CA ASP A 84 5.11 -6.79 -3.08
C ASP A 84 5.89 -5.65 -3.73
N ALA A 85 6.23 -5.78 -5.02
CA ALA A 85 6.91 -4.73 -5.77
C ALA A 85 6.03 -3.49 -5.94
N ALA A 86 4.74 -3.66 -6.27
CA ALA A 86 3.77 -2.55 -6.29
C ALA A 86 3.68 -1.86 -4.93
N GLY A 87 3.61 -2.60 -3.83
CA GLY A 87 3.60 -2.06 -2.47
C GLY A 87 4.88 -1.30 -2.12
N ALA A 88 6.05 -1.89 -2.42
CA ALA A 88 7.35 -1.28 -2.20
C ALA A 88 7.56 0.01 -3.00
N LEU A 89 7.02 0.11 -4.22
CA LEU A 89 7.00 1.36 -4.99
C LEU A 89 6.20 2.47 -4.29
N GLY A 90 5.09 2.12 -3.64
CA GLY A 90 4.34 3.05 -2.80
C GLY A 90 5.15 3.54 -1.59
N TYR A 91 5.91 2.65 -0.95
CA TYR A 91 6.77 3.01 0.18
C TYR A 91 7.99 3.85 -0.20
N LEU A 92 8.54 3.65 -1.41
CA LEU A 92 9.58 4.55 -1.93
C LEU A 92 9.07 5.99 -2.07
N ASN A 93 7.75 6.18 -2.21
CA ASN A 93 7.11 7.46 -2.44
C ASN A 93 7.74 8.24 -3.60
N ASP A 94 8.12 7.52 -4.66
CA ASP A 94 8.71 8.08 -5.88
C ASP A 94 7.61 8.22 -6.94
N ILE A 95 7.32 9.46 -7.32
CA ILE A 95 6.24 9.78 -8.26
C ILE A 95 6.43 9.15 -9.65
N ARG A 96 7.66 8.74 -10.00
CA ARG A 96 7.94 8.01 -11.25
C ARG A 96 7.23 6.66 -11.28
N ALA A 97 6.81 6.12 -10.13
CA ALA A 97 6.07 4.86 -10.05
C ALA A 97 4.63 4.97 -10.57
N PHE A 98 4.09 6.19 -10.68
CA PHE A 98 2.68 6.43 -11.00
C PHE A 98 2.19 5.65 -12.22
N GLU A 99 2.86 5.81 -13.38
CA GLU A 99 2.43 5.15 -14.63
C GLU A 99 2.56 3.62 -14.57
N HIS A 100 3.55 3.11 -13.85
CA HIS A 100 3.74 1.66 -13.67
C HIS A 100 2.65 1.06 -12.76
N LEU A 101 2.25 1.78 -11.71
CA LEU A 101 1.16 1.37 -10.83
C LEU A 101 -0.19 1.46 -11.54
N VAL A 102 -0.43 2.50 -12.34
CA VAL A 102 -1.63 2.60 -13.21
C VAL A 102 -1.70 1.41 -14.17
N ARG A 103 -0.59 1.07 -14.83
CA ARG A 103 -0.52 -0.10 -15.70
C ARG A 103 -0.85 -1.38 -14.94
N ALA A 104 -0.21 -1.62 -13.79
CA ALA A 104 -0.46 -2.81 -12.99
C ALA A 104 -1.91 -2.92 -12.51
N PHE A 105 -2.55 -1.78 -12.18
CA PHE A 105 -3.96 -1.75 -11.82
C PHE A 105 -4.88 -2.21 -12.96
N TYR A 106 -4.62 -1.80 -14.21
CA TYR A 106 -5.49 -2.16 -15.34
C TYR A 106 -5.13 -3.49 -16.00
N GLU A 107 -3.84 -3.83 -16.06
CA GLU A 107 -3.34 -4.91 -16.92
C GLU A 107 -2.99 -6.19 -16.15
N ASP A 108 -2.73 -6.13 -14.84
CA ASP A 108 -2.41 -7.35 -14.09
C ASP A 108 -3.66 -8.23 -13.89
N THR A 109 -3.51 -9.50 -14.25
CA THR A 109 -4.56 -10.51 -14.13
C THR A 109 -4.91 -10.84 -12.67
N ASN A 110 -3.98 -10.65 -11.73
CA ASN A 110 -4.16 -11.02 -10.34
C ASN A 110 -4.69 -9.85 -9.50
N TRP A 111 -5.79 -10.09 -8.78
CA TRP A 111 -6.45 -9.08 -7.94
C TRP A 111 -5.52 -8.51 -6.86
N LEU A 112 -4.56 -9.29 -6.34
CA LEU A 112 -3.66 -8.84 -5.29
C LEU A 112 -2.69 -7.77 -5.81
N VAL A 113 -2.23 -7.90 -7.06
CA VAL A 113 -1.36 -6.90 -7.69
C VAL A 113 -2.14 -5.61 -7.94
N ARG A 114 -3.36 -5.71 -8.48
CA ARG A 114 -4.24 -4.55 -8.68
C ARG A 114 -4.58 -3.84 -7.37
N PHE A 115 -4.85 -4.60 -6.32
CA PHE A 115 -5.06 -4.08 -4.97
C PHE A 115 -3.83 -3.32 -4.46
N SER A 116 -2.64 -3.94 -4.51
CA SER A 116 -1.40 -3.28 -4.08
C SER A 116 -1.12 -2.03 -4.90
N ALA A 117 -1.40 -2.04 -6.21
CA ALA A 117 -1.28 -0.88 -7.07
C ALA A 117 -2.22 0.26 -6.65
N ALA A 118 -3.50 -0.02 -6.38
CA ALA A 118 -4.47 0.97 -5.91
C ALA A 118 -4.07 1.59 -4.56
N VAL A 119 -3.60 0.77 -3.61
CA VAL A 119 -3.08 1.25 -2.32
C VAL A 119 -1.85 2.15 -2.53
N SER A 120 -0.90 1.72 -3.35
CA SER A 120 0.31 2.50 -3.62
C SER A 120 0.02 3.81 -4.35
N LEU A 121 -0.97 3.85 -5.25
CA LEU A 121 -1.43 5.10 -5.87
C LEU A 121 -1.97 6.09 -4.83
N GLY A 122 -2.66 5.60 -3.80
CA GLY A 122 -3.04 6.41 -2.63
C GLY A 122 -1.83 6.92 -1.85
N ASN A 123 -0.84 6.06 -1.59
CA ASN A 123 0.39 6.43 -0.88
C ASN A 123 1.23 7.49 -1.60
N LEU A 124 1.23 7.50 -2.94
CA LEU A 124 1.87 8.55 -3.73
C LEU A 124 1.19 9.93 -3.58
N GLN A 125 -0.04 9.97 -3.05
CA GLN A 125 -0.82 11.19 -2.82
C GLN A 125 -0.99 12.05 -4.09
N ASP A 126 -1.02 11.41 -5.26
CA ASP A 126 -1.16 12.10 -6.55
C ASP A 126 -2.62 12.11 -7.00
N ILE A 127 -3.19 13.31 -7.10
CA ILE A 127 -4.59 13.52 -7.52
C ILE A 127 -4.89 12.95 -8.92
N ARG A 128 -3.88 12.71 -9.76
CA ARG A 128 -4.05 12.04 -11.06
C ARG A 128 -4.67 10.65 -10.93
N ALA A 129 -4.52 9.98 -9.78
CA ALA A 129 -5.14 8.68 -9.52
C ALA A 129 -6.66 8.73 -9.33
N LYS A 130 -7.25 9.93 -9.17
CA LYS A 130 -8.68 10.10 -8.81
C LYS A 130 -9.64 9.33 -9.71
N GLU A 131 -9.55 9.50 -11.03
CA GLU A 131 -10.52 8.89 -11.96
C GLU A 131 -10.42 7.35 -11.92
N LEU A 132 -9.19 6.82 -11.91
CA LEU A 132 -8.92 5.38 -11.78
C LEU A 132 -9.47 4.82 -10.48
N LEU A 133 -9.23 5.50 -9.36
CA LEU A 133 -9.73 5.05 -8.06
C LEU A 133 -11.26 5.19 -7.96
N MET A 134 -11.87 6.17 -8.64
CA MET A 134 -13.32 6.25 -8.76
C MET A 134 -13.89 5.10 -9.59
N GLU A 135 -13.21 4.66 -10.65
CA GLU A 135 -13.58 3.46 -11.41
C GLU A 135 -13.44 2.20 -10.54
N ALA A 136 -12.39 2.10 -9.73
CA ALA A 136 -12.15 1.00 -8.81
C ALA A 136 -13.29 0.80 -7.78
N LEU A 137 -14.03 1.85 -7.43
CA LEU A 137 -15.24 1.76 -6.58
C LEU A 137 -16.37 0.97 -7.25
N ASP A 138 -16.40 0.89 -8.59
CA ASP A 138 -17.43 0.13 -9.33
C ASP A 138 -17.03 -1.33 -9.57
N SER A 139 -15.86 -1.76 -9.07
CA SER A 139 -15.40 -3.15 -9.18
C SER A 139 -16.28 -4.10 -8.36
N ASP A 140 -16.47 -5.33 -8.85
CA ASP A 140 -17.10 -6.42 -8.08
C ASP A 140 -16.18 -6.95 -6.95
N GLU A 141 -14.91 -6.55 -6.95
CA GLU A 141 -13.92 -6.96 -5.96
C GLU A 141 -13.97 -6.03 -4.74
N ILE A 142 -14.62 -6.49 -3.66
CA ILE A 142 -14.75 -5.75 -2.39
C ILE A 142 -13.40 -5.21 -1.89
N ILE A 143 -12.34 -6.01 -2.01
CA ILE A 143 -11.00 -5.62 -1.58
C ILE A 143 -10.46 -4.43 -2.40
N LEU A 144 -10.77 -4.37 -3.69
CA LEU A 144 -10.40 -3.25 -4.55
C LEU A 144 -11.21 -1.99 -4.22
N GLN A 145 -12.51 -2.14 -3.94
CA GLN A 145 -13.34 -1.04 -3.44
C GLN A 145 -12.78 -0.46 -2.13
N GLN A 146 -12.35 -1.31 -1.19
CA GLN A 146 -11.74 -0.87 0.07
C GLN A 146 -10.44 -0.09 -0.15
N ALA A 147 -9.56 -0.58 -1.05
CA ALA A 147 -8.34 0.14 -1.42
C ALA A 147 -8.66 1.51 -2.05
N ALA A 148 -9.63 1.55 -2.94
CA ALA A 148 -10.07 2.77 -3.62
C ALA A 148 -10.62 3.81 -2.63
N ILE A 149 -11.48 3.41 -1.69
CA ILE A 149 -12.00 4.29 -0.64
C ILE A 149 -10.85 4.93 0.14
N ALA A 150 -9.91 4.12 0.63
CA ALA A 150 -8.78 4.62 1.40
C ALA A 150 -7.91 5.57 0.56
N ALA A 151 -7.53 5.15 -0.65
CA ALA A 151 -6.67 5.92 -1.54
C ALA A 151 -7.31 7.26 -1.96
N LEU A 152 -8.62 7.31 -2.22
CA LEU A 152 -9.34 8.55 -2.52
C LEU A 152 -9.28 9.55 -1.36
N GLY A 153 -9.31 9.06 -0.11
CA GLY A 153 -9.06 9.86 1.08
C GLY A 153 -7.62 10.38 1.14
N GLU A 154 -6.63 9.53 0.90
CA GLU A 154 -5.20 9.91 0.92
C GLU A 154 -4.85 10.97 -0.14
N ILE A 155 -5.39 10.84 -1.36
CA ILE A 155 -5.19 11.84 -2.43
C ILE A 155 -6.09 13.08 -2.26
N LYS A 156 -6.92 13.13 -1.21
CA LYS A 156 -7.87 14.22 -0.92
C LYS A 156 -8.84 14.53 -2.07
N ALA A 157 -9.34 13.50 -2.74
CA ALA A 157 -10.28 13.60 -3.84
C ALA A 157 -11.69 14.01 -3.37
N VAL A 158 -11.88 15.28 -3.03
CA VAL A 158 -13.18 15.80 -2.51
C VAL A 158 -14.37 15.56 -3.45
N GLU A 159 -14.14 15.48 -4.76
CA GLU A 159 -15.17 15.16 -5.76
C GLU A 159 -15.68 13.72 -5.65
N SER A 160 -14.93 12.81 -5.01
CA SER A 160 -15.33 11.42 -4.83
C SER A 160 -16.32 11.21 -3.68
N VAL A 161 -16.55 12.22 -2.83
CA VAL A 161 -17.38 12.11 -1.62
C VAL A 161 -18.76 11.53 -1.94
N ASP A 162 -19.44 12.02 -2.98
CA ASP A 162 -20.77 11.52 -3.34
C ASP A 162 -20.79 10.03 -3.68
N LYS A 163 -19.73 9.54 -4.33
CA LYS A 163 -19.61 8.13 -4.70
C LYS A 163 -19.25 7.25 -3.51
N ILE A 164 -18.31 7.72 -2.68
CA ILE A 164 -17.89 7.08 -1.43
C ILE A 164 -19.09 6.93 -0.47
N LEU A 165 -19.98 7.91 -0.40
CA LEU A 165 -21.14 7.86 0.50
C LEU A 165 -22.12 6.72 0.20
N ASN A 166 -22.14 6.15 -1.01
CA ASN A 166 -22.95 4.98 -1.33
C ASN A 166 -22.58 3.75 -0.46
N PHE A 167 -21.36 3.73 0.09
CA PHE A 167 -20.84 2.65 0.92
C PHE A 167 -21.03 2.90 2.43
N ALA A 168 -21.50 4.08 2.84
CA ALA A 168 -21.67 4.44 4.25
C ALA A 168 -22.70 3.57 4.98
N ALA A 169 -23.62 2.94 4.24
CA ALA A 169 -24.62 2.01 4.75
C ALA A 169 -24.31 0.53 4.40
N SER A 170 -23.07 0.22 4.01
CA SER A 170 -22.65 -1.16 3.72
C SER A 170 -22.91 -2.08 4.91
N ASP A 171 -23.33 -3.33 4.65
CA ASP A 171 -23.46 -4.35 5.70
C ASP A 171 -22.11 -4.73 6.31
N ASP A 172 -21.02 -4.58 5.55
CA ASP A 172 -19.66 -4.81 6.01
C ASP A 172 -19.15 -3.63 6.85
N TRP A 173 -18.95 -3.87 8.14
CA TRP A 173 -18.45 -2.86 9.07
C TRP A 173 -17.04 -2.39 8.72
N LEU A 174 -16.22 -3.21 8.07
CA LEU A 174 -14.87 -2.82 7.66
C LEU A 174 -14.94 -1.76 6.56
N ILE A 175 -15.86 -1.92 5.60
CA ILE A 175 -16.12 -0.88 4.60
C ILE A 175 -16.57 0.40 5.28
N ARG A 176 -17.52 0.35 6.20
CA ARG A 176 -17.99 1.55 6.92
C ARG A 176 -16.87 2.23 7.71
N GLN A 177 -15.95 1.47 8.31
CA GLN A 177 -14.76 2.01 8.96
C GLN A 177 -13.85 2.74 7.95
N ARG A 178 -13.58 2.13 6.79
CA ARG A 178 -12.75 2.76 5.73
C ARG A 178 -13.37 4.05 5.22
N ILE A 179 -14.70 4.09 5.08
CA ILE A 179 -15.43 5.31 4.74
C ILE A 179 -15.21 6.38 5.81
N ALA A 180 -15.33 6.04 7.09
CA ALA A 180 -15.08 6.98 8.18
C ALA A 180 -13.66 7.57 8.12
N GLU A 181 -12.64 6.73 7.93
CA GLU A 181 -11.25 7.16 7.81
C GLU A 181 -11.03 8.07 6.60
N ALA A 182 -11.53 7.67 5.42
CA ALA A 182 -11.38 8.43 4.18
C ALA A 182 -12.08 9.80 4.26
N LEU A 183 -13.31 9.84 4.78
CA LEU A 183 -14.06 11.09 4.95
C LEU A 183 -13.36 12.08 5.91
N GLY A 184 -12.55 11.58 6.85
CA GLY A 184 -11.70 12.40 7.71
C GLY A 184 -10.61 13.19 6.97
N ASN A 185 -10.29 12.80 5.73
CA ASN A 185 -9.35 13.51 4.86
C ASN A 185 -10.06 14.34 3.77
N LEU A 186 -11.39 14.29 3.69
CA LEU A 186 -12.22 14.94 2.67
C LEU A 186 -13.11 15.99 3.33
N ASP A 187 -12.59 17.19 3.60
CA ASP A 187 -13.35 18.21 4.33
C ASP A 187 -14.51 18.81 3.50
N THR A 188 -15.69 18.25 3.67
CA THR A 188 -16.94 18.75 3.12
C THR A 188 -18.06 18.64 4.14
N GLU A 189 -19.13 19.44 3.99
CA GLU A 189 -20.30 19.32 4.87
C GLU A 189 -20.96 17.93 4.78
N LYS A 190 -20.90 17.30 3.60
CA LYS A 190 -21.38 15.92 3.40
C LYS A 190 -20.54 14.93 4.20
N SER A 191 -19.21 15.07 4.18
CA SER A 191 -18.30 14.25 4.98
C SER A 191 -18.57 14.40 6.47
N ARG A 192 -18.67 15.64 6.98
CA ARG A 192 -18.99 15.91 8.39
C ARG A 192 -20.34 15.33 8.80
N SER A 193 -21.35 15.41 7.94
CA SER A 193 -22.68 14.85 8.19
C SER A 193 -22.66 13.31 8.21
N ALA A 194 -21.98 12.69 7.26
CA ALA A 194 -21.83 11.24 7.22
C ALA A 194 -21.00 10.70 8.39
N LEU A 195 -19.94 11.39 8.79
CA LEU A 195 -19.18 11.02 9.97
C LEU A 195 -20.01 11.13 11.27
N ARG A 196 -20.88 12.13 11.41
CA ARG A 196 -21.82 12.21 12.55
C ARG A 196 -22.82 11.06 12.57
N PHE A 197 -23.18 10.53 11.40
CA PHE A 197 -23.99 9.32 11.28
C PHE A 197 -23.18 8.08 11.70
N LEU A 198 -21.97 7.90 11.16
CA LEU A 198 -21.08 6.77 11.47
C LEU A 198 -20.58 6.77 12.93
N ALA A 199 -20.50 7.92 13.59
CA ALA A 199 -20.20 8.01 15.02
C ALA A 199 -21.30 7.38 15.92
N LYS A 200 -22.44 7.00 15.34
CA LYS A 200 -23.53 6.27 16.02
C LYS A 200 -23.60 4.81 15.56
N ASP A 201 -22.62 4.33 14.81
CA ASP A 201 -22.59 2.96 14.33
C ASP A 201 -22.60 1.94 15.48
N MET A 202 -23.22 0.78 15.23
CA MET A 202 -23.29 -0.31 16.20
C MET A 202 -21.93 -0.98 16.41
N HIS A 203 -21.04 -0.92 15.42
CA HIS A 203 -19.72 -1.50 15.49
C HIS A 203 -18.71 -0.51 16.12
N PRO A 204 -18.02 -0.89 17.21
CA PRO A 204 -17.16 0.03 17.97
C PRO A 204 -16.07 0.70 17.13
N GLN A 205 -15.42 -0.05 16.23
CA GLN A 205 -14.33 0.44 15.39
C GLN A 205 -14.80 1.48 14.36
N VAL A 206 -16.02 1.34 13.84
CA VAL A 206 -16.60 2.31 12.91
C VAL A 206 -16.88 3.61 13.65
N LYS A 207 -17.51 3.50 14.82
CA LYS A 207 -17.78 4.63 15.71
C LYS A 207 -16.49 5.38 16.07
N GLU A 208 -15.46 4.65 16.53
CA GLU A 208 -14.17 5.22 16.92
C GLU A 208 -13.49 5.95 15.74
N ALA A 209 -13.41 5.30 14.58
CA ALA A 209 -12.84 5.89 13.37
C ALA A 209 -13.58 7.18 12.96
N ALA A 210 -14.91 7.19 13.05
CA ALA A 210 -15.73 8.35 12.73
C ALA A 210 -15.51 9.51 13.71
N GLU A 211 -15.44 9.23 15.02
CA GLU A 211 -15.16 10.23 16.04
C GLU A 211 -13.75 10.82 15.90
N ILE A 212 -12.73 10.00 15.61
CA ILE A 212 -11.36 10.47 15.33
C ILE A 212 -11.37 11.39 14.10
N SER A 213 -12.04 10.97 13.03
CA SER A 213 -12.11 11.70 11.77
C SER A 213 -12.86 13.03 11.90
N LEU A 214 -13.94 13.08 12.69
CA LEU A 214 -14.63 14.34 13.01
C LEU A 214 -13.70 15.31 13.73
N ARG A 215 -13.01 14.85 14.79
CA ARG A 215 -12.06 15.69 15.53
C ARG A 215 -10.95 16.23 14.62
N ARG A 216 -10.47 15.43 13.66
CA ARG A 216 -9.48 15.85 12.66
C ARG A 216 -10.02 17.00 11.81
N LEU A 217 -11.23 16.89 11.27
CA LEU A 217 -11.86 17.94 10.46
C LEU A 217 -12.23 19.20 11.26
N GLU A 218 -12.48 19.10 12.56
CA GLU A 218 -12.72 20.27 13.43
C GLU A 218 -11.45 21.07 13.72
N GLN A 219 -10.27 20.47 13.53
CA GLN A 219 -8.96 21.06 13.80
C GLN A 219 -8.23 21.56 12.54
N SER A 220 -8.70 21.20 11.35
CA SER A 220 -8.17 21.62 10.04
C SER A 220 -8.74 22.96 9.59
#